data_AF-A0A7S1DSX6-F1
#
_entry.id   AF-A0A7S1DSX6-F1
#
_cell.length_a   1.000
_cell.length_b   1.000
_cell.length_c   1.000
_cell.angle_alpha   90.00
_cell.angle_beta   90.00
_cell.angle_gamma   90.00
#
_symmetry.space_group_name_H-M   'P 1'
#
loop_
_entity.id
_entity.type
_entity.pdbx_description
1 polymer ?
#
loop_
_entity_poly.entity_id
_entity_poly.type
_entity_poly.pdbx_seq_one_letter_code
_entity_poly.pdbx_strand_id
1 'polypeptide(L)'
;WHSGQDWQHTSSGLHTYISVSLSSKGEAGEHTAVCTHRVRYCENPRWGQPLTMLLNLSKHDDLTIRLVLVANGEERVAGFLKMSTADLIAKGTREGWHNLTDANDDPMRNHQGDNSCVSLKVDVAEREVD
;
A
#
# COMPACT_ATOMS: atom_id res chain seq x y z
N TRP A 1 19.80 21.88 25.45
CA TRP A 1 18.61 21.22 24.89
C TRP A 1 18.03 22.16 23.85
N HIS A 2 18.50 22.07 22.61
CA HIS A 2 17.89 22.77 21.49
C HIS A 2 16.83 21.85 20.91
N SER A 3 15.56 22.17 21.16
CA SER A 3 14.41 21.54 20.51
C SER A 3 14.38 22.00 19.05
N GLY A 4 14.99 21.22 18.16
CA GLY A 4 14.76 21.32 16.74
C GLY A 4 13.48 20.58 16.39
N GLN A 5 12.45 21.30 15.95
CA GLN A 5 11.95 21.22 14.57
C GLN A 5 10.60 21.93 14.48
N ASP A 6 10.64 23.08 13.82
CA ASP A 6 9.50 23.78 13.22
C ASP A 6 8.74 22.83 12.28
N TRP A 7 7.51 22.46 12.67
CA TRP A 7 6.54 21.80 11.79
C TRP A 7 5.63 22.82 11.09
N GLN A 8 6.20 23.93 10.64
CA GLN A 8 5.51 24.89 9.80
C GLN A 8 6.25 25.05 8.48
N HIS A 9 5.88 24.24 7.50
CA HIS A 9 5.91 24.66 6.10
C HIS A 9 4.80 23.95 5.33
N THR A 10 3.76 24.73 5.05
CA THR A 10 2.84 24.58 3.94
C THR A 10 3.57 24.04 2.70
N SER A 11 3.43 22.76 2.43
CA SER A 11 3.89 22.16 1.18
C SER A 11 2.67 21.66 0.44
N SER A 12 2.13 22.49 -0.42
CA SER A 12 1.22 22.15 -1.52
C SER A 12 1.93 21.20 -2.50
N GLY A 13 2.27 20.00 -2.02
CA GLY A 13 3.02 19.00 -2.76
C GLY A 13 2.16 17.76 -2.93
N LEU A 14 2.16 17.22 -4.14
CA LEU A 14 1.64 15.88 -4.40
C LEU A 14 2.59 14.87 -3.76
N HIS A 15 2.06 13.97 -2.93
CA HIS A 15 2.82 12.90 -2.28
C HIS A 15 2.20 11.54 -2.60
N THR A 16 2.99 10.48 -2.45
CA THR A 16 2.55 9.10 -2.59
C THR A 16 3.01 8.24 -1.44
N TYR A 17 2.20 7.28 -1.04
CA TYR A 17 2.59 6.22 -0.12
C TYR A 17 1.88 4.90 -0.45
N ILE A 18 2.41 3.80 0.07
CA ILE A 18 1.76 2.50 -0.01
C ILE A 18 1.01 2.24 1.29
N SER A 19 -0.26 1.87 1.19
CA SER A 19 -1.03 1.34 2.32
C SER A 19 -1.34 -0.13 2.10
N VAL A 20 -1.28 -0.92 3.15
CA VAL A 20 -1.68 -2.32 3.15
C VAL A 20 -2.83 -2.50 4.13
N SER A 21 -3.93 -3.05 3.67
CA SER A 21 -5.10 -3.39 4.48
C SER A 21 -5.39 -4.89 4.44
N LEU A 22 -6.08 -5.35 5.46
CA LEU A 22 -6.60 -6.71 5.55
C LEU A 22 -8.13 -6.68 5.51
N SER A 23 -8.73 -7.62 4.78
CA SER A 23 -10.17 -7.86 4.85
C SER A 23 -10.44 -9.09 5.71
N SER A 24 -11.30 -8.93 6.72
CA SER A 24 -11.70 -10.03 7.60
C SER A 24 -12.81 -10.88 6.96
N LYS A 25 -12.81 -12.18 7.27
CA LYS A 25 -13.87 -13.11 6.84
C LYS A 25 -15.22 -12.67 7.38
N GLY A 26 -16.17 -12.36 6.49
CA GLY A 26 -17.56 -12.07 6.85
C GLY A 26 -17.82 -10.69 7.48
N GLU A 27 -16.82 -9.81 7.53
CA GLU A 27 -17.01 -8.42 7.94
C GLU A 27 -17.00 -7.50 6.73
N ALA A 28 -17.97 -6.58 6.68
CA ALA A 28 -17.96 -5.51 5.70
C ALA A 28 -17.00 -4.41 6.17
N GLY A 29 -15.75 -4.47 5.73
CA GLY A 29 -14.75 -3.46 6.03
C GLY A 29 -13.33 -3.94 5.77
N GLU A 30 -12.48 -3.01 5.33
CA GLU A 30 -11.04 -3.22 5.31
C GLU A 30 -10.40 -2.27 6.33
N HIS A 31 -9.50 -2.81 7.14
CA HIS A 31 -8.72 -2.01 8.06
C HIS A 31 -7.30 -1.86 7.53
N THR A 32 -6.85 -0.61 7.35
CA THR A 32 -5.45 -0.33 7.04
C THR A 32 -4.60 -0.81 8.21
N ALA A 33 -3.76 -1.81 7.94
CA ALA A 33 -2.94 -2.45 8.95
C ALA A 33 -1.55 -1.79 9.03
N VAL A 34 -0.99 -1.35 7.91
CA VAL A 34 0.30 -0.65 7.88
C VAL A 34 0.43 0.25 6.64
N CYS A 35 1.25 1.30 6.73
CA CYS A 35 1.59 2.15 5.59
C CYS A 35 3.09 2.51 5.58
N THR A 36 3.61 2.85 4.41
CA THR A 36 4.94 3.46 4.29
C THR A 36 4.88 4.93 4.70
N HIS A 37 6.05 5.54 4.88
CA HIS A 37 6.15 7.00 4.89
C HIS A 37 5.70 7.59 3.53
N ARG A 38 5.32 8.88 3.57
CA ARG A 38 4.98 9.65 2.37
C ARG A 38 6.24 10.08 1.64
N VAL A 39 6.25 9.85 0.33
CA VAL A 39 7.31 10.28 -0.59
C VAL A 39 6.73 11.37 -1.49
N ARG A 40 7.50 12.42 -1.80
CA ARG A 40 7.07 13.42 -2.80
C ARG A 40 6.84 12.72 -4.13
N TYR A 41 5.74 13.05 -4.82
CA TYR A 41 5.36 12.39 -6.06
C TYR A 41 6.49 12.44 -7.09
N CYS A 42 6.77 11.28 -7.66
CA CYS A 42 7.59 11.05 -8.83
C CYS A 42 7.06 9.80 -9.52
N GLU A 43 7.38 9.60 -10.80
CA GLU A 43 6.87 8.47 -11.60
C GLU A 43 7.32 7.10 -11.07
N ASN A 44 8.49 7.06 -10.41
CA ASN A 44 9.11 5.83 -9.92
C ASN A 44 9.49 5.97 -8.43
N PRO A 45 8.50 6.09 -7.53
CA PRO A 45 8.76 6.29 -6.11
C PRO A 45 9.44 5.07 -5.50
N ARG A 46 10.39 5.31 -4.60
CA ARG A 46 11.09 4.28 -3.84
C ARG A 46 10.90 4.53 -2.36
N TRP A 47 10.22 3.62 -1.68
CA TRP A 47 10.04 3.69 -0.23
C TRP A 47 11.20 3.02 0.51
N GLY A 48 11.78 1.94 -0.03
CA GLY A 48 12.99 1.29 0.52
C GLY A 48 12.86 0.71 1.93
N GLN A 49 11.73 0.89 2.62
CA GLN A 49 11.47 0.39 3.96
C GLN A 49 10.61 -0.87 3.88
N PRO A 50 11.03 -1.98 4.53
CA PRO A 50 10.18 -3.16 4.65
C PRO A 50 8.98 -2.83 5.55
N LEU A 51 7.80 -3.27 5.13
CA LEU A 51 6.60 -3.25 5.97
C LEU A 51 6.46 -4.62 6.63
N THR A 52 6.36 -4.63 7.96
CA THR A 52 6.11 -5.86 8.73
C THR A 52 4.69 -5.85 9.25
N MET A 53 4.00 -6.99 9.10
CA MET A 53 2.61 -7.16 9.55
C MET A 53 2.42 -8.55 10.12
N LEU A 54 1.55 -8.66 11.13
CA LEU A 54 1.10 -9.94 11.67
C LEU A 54 -0.23 -10.32 11.02
N LEU A 55 -0.29 -11.53 10.45
CA LEU A 55 -1.48 -12.05 9.77
C LEU A 55 -2.13 -13.14 10.62
N ASN A 56 -3.42 -13.00 10.91
CA ASN A 56 -4.23 -14.08 11.46
C ASN A 56 -5.04 -14.77 10.35
N LEU A 57 -4.59 -15.97 9.97
CA LEU A 57 -5.14 -16.72 8.82
C LEU A 57 -6.53 -17.28 9.07
N SER A 58 -6.89 -17.49 10.33
CA SER A 58 -8.26 -17.86 10.69
C SER A 58 -9.24 -16.71 10.45
N LYS A 59 -8.75 -15.47 10.39
CA LYS A 59 -9.57 -14.24 10.35
C LYS A 59 -9.48 -13.46 9.04
N HIS A 60 -8.40 -13.56 8.28
CA HIS A 60 -8.20 -12.72 7.08
C HIS A 60 -8.11 -13.55 5.81
N ASP A 61 -8.93 -13.21 4.81
CA ASP A 61 -8.94 -13.86 3.49
C ASP A 61 -8.00 -13.19 2.51
N ASP A 62 -8.00 -11.86 2.52
CA ASP A 62 -7.29 -11.08 1.53
C ASP A 62 -6.49 -9.95 2.16
N LEU A 63 -5.43 -9.60 1.46
CA LEU A 63 -4.59 -8.44 1.68
C LEU A 63 -4.70 -7.54 0.45
N THR A 64 -4.97 -6.26 0.69
CA THR A 64 -5.06 -5.24 -0.36
C THR A 64 -3.93 -4.24 -0.19
N ILE A 65 -3.09 -4.11 -1.20
CA ILE A 65 -2.02 -3.12 -1.30
C ILE A 65 -2.53 -1.98 -2.17
N ARG A 66 -2.44 -0.74 -1.70
CA ARG A 66 -2.87 0.45 -2.45
C ARG A 66 -1.72 1.42 -2.60
N LEU A 67 -1.59 1.98 -3.80
CA LEU A 67 -0.86 3.21 -4.03
C LEU A 67 -1.82 4.38 -3.76
N VAL A 68 -1.46 5.22 -2.80
CA VAL A 68 -2.26 6.37 -2.41
C VAL A 68 -1.54 7.65 -2.81
N LEU A 69 -2.26 8.52 -3.52
CA LEU A 69 -1.87 9.89 -3.84
C LEU A 69 -2.45 10.83 -2.79
N VAL A 70 -1.64 11.75 -2.29
CA VAL A 70 -2.05 12.80 -1.36
C VAL A 70 -1.83 14.14 -2.05
N ALA A 71 -2.92 14.84 -2.34
CA ALA A 71 -2.90 16.16 -2.97
C ALA A 71 -3.69 17.13 -2.10
N ASN A 72 -3.08 18.24 -1.68
CA ASN A 72 -3.74 19.28 -0.86
C ASN A 72 -4.42 18.75 0.42
N GLY A 73 -3.88 17.67 0.99
CA GLY A 73 -4.45 17.02 2.18
C GLY A 73 -5.55 16.00 1.88
N GLU A 74 -5.98 15.86 0.63
CA GLU A 74 -6.92 14.83 0.20
C GLU A 74 -6.19 13.58 -0.26
N GLU A 75 -6.64 12.41 0.19
CA GLU A 75 -6.10 11.12 -0.20
C GLU A 75 -6.98 10.47 -1.28
N ARG A 76 -6.35 9.97 -2.35
CA ARG A 76 -7.00 9.21 -3.42
C ARG A 76 -6.21 7.95 -3.72
N VAL A 77 -6.90 6.84 -3.93
CA VAL A 77 -6.25 5.60 -4.39
C VAL A 77 -5.95 5.76 -5.88
N ALA A 78 -4.68 5.61 -6.25
CA ALA A 78 -4.24 5.65 -7.64
C ALA A 78 -4.33 4.28 -8.32
N GLY A 79 -4.14 3.23 -7.53
CA GLY A 79 -4.24 1.86 -7.96
C GLY A 79 -4.08 0.91 -6.79
N PHE A 80 -4.51 -0.33 -6.98
CA PHE A 80 -4.49 -1.33 -5.93
C PHE A 80 -4.19 -2.72 -6.46
N LEU A 81 -3.78 -3.59 -5.55
CA LEU A 81 -3.47 -4.98 -5.80
C LEU A 81 -4.04 -5.80 -4.67
N LYS A 82 -4.95 -6.71 -5.00
CA LYS A 82 -5.58 -7.60 -4.04
C LYS A 82 -4.97 -9.00 -4.18
N MET A 83 -4.63 -9.61 -3.05
CA MET A 83 -4.05 -10.95 -2.99
C MET A 83 -4.71 -11.76 -1.88
N SER A 84 -4.91 -13.05 -2.12
CA SER A 84 -5.31 -13.97 -1.05
C SER A 84 -4.14 -14.21 -0.10
N THR A 85 -4.39 -14.13 1.20
CA THR A 85 -3.40 -14.43 2.25
C THR A 85 -2.93 -15.88 2.20
N ALA A 86 -3.85 -16.82 1.88
CA ALA A 86 -3.53 -18.23 1.73
C ALA A 86 -2.55 -18.49 0.57
N ASP A 87 -2.77 -17.83 -0.57
CA ASP A 87 -1.90 -17.92 -1.74
C ASP A 87 -0.50 -17.35 -1.50
N LEU A 88 -0.42 -16.26 -0.72
CA LEU A 88 0.84 -15.64 -0.35
C LEU A 88 1.70 -16.61 0.49
N ILE A 89 1.08 -17.32 1.42
CA ILE A 89 1.78 -18.24 2.32
C ILE A 89 2.19 -19.52 1.60
N ALA A 90 1.26 -20.12 0.85
CA ALA A 90 1.51 -21.36 0.12
C ALA A 90 2.68 -21.25 -0.87
N LYS A 91 2.96 -20.03 -1.36
CA LYS A 91 4.02 -19.76 -2.34
C LYS A 91 5.31 -19.22 -1.71
N GLY A 92 5.34 -18.95 -0.40
CA GLY A 92 6.52 -18.45 0.33
C GLY A 92 6.96 -17.03 -0.09
N THR A 93 8.28 -16.78 -0.09
CA THR A 93 8.85 -15.50 -0.51
C THR A 93 8.50 -15.17 -1.97
N ARG A 94 7.80 -14.05 -2.19
CA ARG A 94 7.50 -13.52 -3.52
C ARG A 94 8.19 -12.18 -3.70
N GLU A 95 9.22 -12.16 -4.54
CA GLU A 95 9.78 -10.94 -5.10
C GLU A 95 9.33 -10.83 -6.56
N GLY A 96 8.64 -9.75 -6.91
CA GLY A 96 8.14 -9.59 -8.26
C GLY A 96 7.52 -8.23 -8.55
N TRP A 97 7.39 -7.96 -9.85
CA TRP A 97 6.64 -6.82 -10.35
C TRP A 97 5.17 -7.19 -10.48
N HIS A 98 4.31 -6.35 -9.93
CA HIS A 98 2.87 -6.51 -9.97
C HIS A 98 2.22 -5.29 -10.61
N ASN A 99 1.32 -5.52 -11.56
CA ASN A 99 0.50 -4.46 -12.09
C ASN A 99 -0.59 -4.10 -11.08
N LEU A 100 -0.78 -2.81 -10.84
CA LEU A 100 -1.87 -2.28 -10.04
C LEU A 100 -3.12 -2.18 -10.92
N THR A 101 -4.24 -2.64 -10.39
CA THR A 101 -5.56 -2.35 -10.93
C THR A 101 -5.87 -0.88 -10.70
N ASP A 102 -6.40 -0.20 -11.71
CA ASP A 102 -6.82 1.19 -11.58
C ASP A 102 -7.96 1.31 -10.57
N ALA A 103 -7.89 2.31 -9.70
CA ALA A 103 -8.90 2.55 -8.68
C ALA A 103 -10.02 3.50 -9.16
N ASN A 104 -9.86 4.16 -10.31
CA ASN A 104 -10.81 5.14 -10.82
C ASN A 104 -11.29 4.86 -12.25
N ASP A 105 -12.61 4.89 -12.40
CA ASP A 105 -13.37 5.08 -13.64
C ASP A 105 -13.67 6.60 -13.78
N ASP A 106 -12.62 7.46 -13.73
CA ASP A 106 -12.78 8.92 -13.75
C ASP A 106 -12.82 9.43 -15.21
N PRO A 107 -13.95 9.99 -15.69
CA PRO A 107 -14.13 10.41 -17.08
C PRO A 107 -13.26 11.62 -17.50
N MET A 108 -12.48 12.22 -16.58
CA MET A 108 -11.56 13.33 -16.90
C MET A 108 -10.18 12.87 -17.37
N ARG A 109 -9.92 11.56 -17.50
CA ARG A 109 -8.62 11.04 -17.97
C ARG A 109 -8.51 11.07 -19.50
N ASN A 110 -8.06 12.20 -20.03
CA ASN A 110 -7.42 12.23 -21.35
C ASN A 110 -6.15 11.36 -21.29
N HIS A 111 -6.22 10.18 -21.91
CA HIS A 111 -5.12 9.34 -22.38
C HIS A 111 -3.84 9.31 -21.53
N GLN A 112 -3.87 8.58 -20.42
CA GLN A 112 -2.69 7.86 -19.91
C GLN A 112 -3.15 6.66 -19.08
N GLY A 113 -3.62 5.64 -19.82
CA GLY A 113 -3.69 4.27 -19.31
C GLY A 113 -2.27 3.73 -19.21
N ASP A 114 -1.50 4.24 -18.26
CA ASP A 114 -0.14 3.79 -18.02
C ASP A 114 -0.16 2.77 -16.89
N ASN A 115 0.22 1.55 -17.25
CA ASN A 115 0.41 0.39 -16.39
C ASN A 115 1.21 0.77 -15.13
N SER A 116 0.50 1.17 -14.07
CA SER A 116 1.14 1.49 -12.81
C SER A 116 1.56 0.17 -12.18
N CYS A 117 2.87 -0.08 -12.13
CA CYS A 117 3.42 -1.29 -11.53
C CYS A 117 4.07 -0.97 -10.20
N VAL A 118 3.99 -1.92 -9.26
CA VAL A 118 4.70 -1.88 -8.00
C VAL A 118 5.58 -3.12 -7.90
N SER A 119 6.86 -2.93 -7.58
CA SER A 119 7.71 -4.04 -7.18
C SER A 119 7.47 -4.32 -5.71
N LEU A 120 7.11 -5.55 -5.40
CA LEU A 120 6.85 -5.98 -4.03
C LEU A 120 7.74 -7.17 -3.72
N LYS A 121 8.31 -7.14 -2.52
CA LYS A 121 8.93 -8.30 -1.89
C LYS A 121 8.11 -8.62 -0.65
N VAL A 122 7.46 -9.77 -0.66
CA VAL A 122 6.72 -10.31 0.47
C VAL A 122 7.50 -11.49 1.01
N ASP A 123 8.03 -11.33 2.22
CA ASP A 123 8.64 -12.41 2.98
C ASP A 123 7.65 -12.85 4.07
N VAL A 124 7.23 -14.12 4.00
CA VAL A 124 6.35 -14.72 5.00
C VAL A 124 7.22 -15.48 6.00
N ALA A 125 7.28 -14.98 7.23
CA ALA A 125 7.82 -15.73 8.35
C ALA A 125 6.65 -16.36 9.11
N GLU A 126 6.54 -17.68 9.07
CA GLU A 126 5.62 -18.40 9.96
C GLU A 126 6.15 -18.32 11.38
N ARG A 127 5.27 -17.98 12.32
CA ARG A 127 5.55 -18.06 13.75
C ARG A 127 4.50 -18.98 14.36
N GLU A 128 4.93 -20.17 14.77
CA GLU A 128 4.12 -21.02 15.65
C GLU A 128 3.87 -20.24 16.95
N VAL A 129 2.59 -20.16 17.34
CA VAL A 129 2.19 -19.64 18.63
C VAL A 129 1.85 -20.87 19.47
N ASP A 130 2.78 -21.25 20.35
CA ASP A 130 2.57 -22.27 21.39
C ASP A 130 1.48 -21.86 22.39
#